data_AF-A0A534Z2W7-F1
#
_entry.id   AF-A0A534Z2W7-F1
#
_cell.length_a   1.000
_cell.length_b   1.000
_cell.length_c   1.000
_cell.angle_alpha   90.00
_cell.angle_beta   90.00
_cell.angle_gamma   90.00
#
_symmetry.space_group_name_H-M   'P 1'
#
loop_
_entity.id
_entity.type
_entity.pdbx_description
1 polymer ?
#
loop_
_entity_poly.entity_id
_entity_poly.type
_entity_poly.pdbx_seq_one_letter_code
_entity_poly.pdbx_strand_id
1 'polypeptide(L)'
;MPRVRIAGLVLLLTAGLGRSSSAQIQPPIAKPVFHGILQLVPATGRMDRKTGTGTLVIRRWTFIPNPDSNGVHPEQEPTLVALGDDAFLMAAGELHPSRGGTVFTYRGPRPTGGRGIRRFRLTHRPADSFYTVSFKVEGVDLERLNIEDPLCSPLAVIVGDDDGFVSVAVTSPSFVSRRVSLPRICIDPSASWPWLGR
;
A
#
# COMPACT_ATOMS: atom_id res chain seq x y z
N MET A 1 90.95 -0.52 -32.91
CA MET A 1 90.39 -1.29 -34.06
C MET A 1 88.88 -1.35 -33.89
N PRO A 2 88.07 -0.82 -34.83
CA PRO A 2 86.61 -0.77 -34.70
C PRO A 2 85.98 -2.06 -35.23
N ARG A 3 84.87 -2.49 -34.63
CA ARG A 3 83.93 -3.43 -35.22
C ARG A 3 82.50 -2.93 -35.00
N VAL A 4 81.92 -2.45 -36.09
CA VAL A 4 80.49 -2.22 -36.27
C VAL A 4 79.78 -3.57 -36.32
N ARG A 5 78.63 -3.70 -35.64
CA ARG A 5 77.55 -4.62 -36.05
C ARG A 5 76.19 -3.98 -35.79
N ILE A 6 75.45 -3.88 -36.89
CA ILE A 6 74.04 -3.52 -37.00
C ILE A 6 73.22 -4.80 -36.80
N ALA A 7 72.19 -4.77 -35.95
CA ALA A 7 71.03 -5.67 -35.89
C ALA A 7 70.16 -5.17 -34.72
N GLY A 8 68.83 -5.08 -34.74
CA GLY A 8 67.78 -5.45 -35.67
C GLY A 8 66.46 -5.05 -35.00
N LEU A 9 65.49 -4.61 -35.80
CA LEU A 9 64.17 -4.12 -35.41
C LEU A 9 63.26 -5.28 -34.93
N VAL A 10 62.59 -5.15 -33.78
CA VAL A 10 61.28 -5.80 -33.53
C VAL A 10 60.41 -4.87 -32.68
N LEU A 11 59.40 -4.27 -33.31
CA LEU A 11 58.32 -3.53 -32.67
C LEU A 11 57.17 -4.53 -32.43
N LEU A 12 56.93 -4.91 -31.18
CA LEU A 12 55.78 -5.76 -30.80
C LEU A 12 54.63 -4.86 -30.34
N LEU A 13 53.70 -4.56 -31.25
CA LEU A 13 52.37 -4.04 -30.90
C LEU A 13 51.52 -5.19 -30.34
N THR A 14 51.38 -5.26 -29.03
CA THR A 14 50.34 -6.08 -28.40
C THR A 14 49.07 -5.26 -28.26
N ALA A 15 48.17 -5.39 -29.23
CA ALA A 15 46.79 -4.92 -29.12
C ALA A 15 46.05 -5.77 -28.08
N GLY A 16 45.89 -5.24 -26.87
CA GLY A 16 45.02 -5.83 -25.86
C GLY A 16 43.56 -5.68 -26.29
N LEU A 17 42.98 -6.73 -26.86
CA LEU A 17 41.55 -6.91 -26.99
C LEU A 17 40.94 -7.05 -25.58
N GLY A 18 40.67 -5.90 -24.96
CA GLY A 18 39.87 -5.84 -23.75
C GLY A 18 38.49 -6.43 -24.06
N ARG A 19 38.21 -7.59 -23.47
CA ARG A 19 36.88 -8.19 -23.44
C ARG A 19 35.92 -7.18 -22.79
N SER A 20 35.09 -6.55 -23.60
CA SER A 20 33.93 -5.81 -23.11
C SER A 20 32.99 -6.83 -22.46
N SER A 21 33.07 -6.97 -21.13
CA SER A 21 32.01 -7.60 -20.35
C SER A 21 30.78 -6.72 -20.47
N SER A 22 29.89 -7.07 -21.39
CA SER A 22 28.51 -6.58 -21.39
C SER A 22 27.84 -7.11 -20.13
N ALA A 23 27.89 -6.33 -19.06
CA ALA A 23 26.99 -6.50 -17.93
C ALA A 23 25.55 -6.38 -18.48
N GLN A 24 24.89 -7.51 -18.65
CA GLN A 24 23.47 -7.53 -18.97
C GLN A 24 22.75 -6.85 -17.80
N ILE A 25 22.16 -5.68 -18.06
CA ILE A 25 21.25 -5.02 -17.13
C ILE A 25 20.10 -5.99 -16.94
N GLN A 26 20.10 -6.75 -15.84
CA GLN A 26 18.93 -7.52 -15.46
C GLN A 26 17.79 -6.52 -15.26
N PRO A 27 16.62 -6.73 -15.90
CA PRO A 27 15.46 -5.93 -15.57
C PRO A 27 15.22 -6.03 -14.06
N PRO A 28 14.81 -4.94 -13.39
CA PRO A 28 14.50 -5.00 -11.97
C PRO A 28 13.50 -6.13 -11.73
N ILE A 29 13.83 -7.05 -10.84
CA ILE A 29 12.92 -8.12 -10.44
C ILE A 29 11.73 -7.40 -9.79
N ALA A 30 10.58 -7.40 -10.48
CA ALA A 30 9.36 -6.85 -9.92
C ALA A 30 9.06 -7.59 -8.62
N LYS A 31 8.89 -6.84 -7.53
CA LYS A 31 8.45 -7.42 -6.26
C LYS A 31 7.09 -8.10 -6.50
N PRO A 32 6.87 -9.35 -6.07
CA PRO A 32 5.58 -9.99 -6.22
C PRO A 32 4.49 -9.16 -5.51
N VAL A 33 3.28 -9.18 -6.06
CA VAL A 33 2.09 -8.60 -5.43
C VAL A 33 1.01 -9.68 -5.44
N PHE A 34 0.47 -9.96 -4.26
CA PHE A 34 -0.50 -11.02 -4.00
C PHE A 34 -1.88 -10.41 -3.80
N HIS A 35 -2.73 -10.55 -4.81
CA HIS A 35 -4.08 -10.01 -4.78
C HIS A 35 -5.04 -10.93 -4.02
N GLY A 36 -5.37 -10.53 -2.79
CA GLY A 36 -6.34 -11.18 -1.92
C GLY A 36 -7.75 -10.58 -2.06
N ILE A 37 -8.57 -10.79 -1.03
CA ILE A 37 -9.96 -10.31 -0.96
C ILE A 37 -10.13 -9.44 0.27
N LEU A 38 -10.74 -8.27 0.09
CA LEU A 38 -11.22 -7.43 1.19
C LEU A 38 -12.75 -7.49 1.26
N GLN A 39 -13.28 -8.11 2.30
CA GLN A 39 -14.73 -8.17 2.56
C GLN A 39 -15.13 -7.11 3.58
N LEU A 40 -16.21 -6.41 3.27
CA LEU A 40 -16.61 -5.20 3.98
C LEU A 40 -17.82 -5.46 4.86
N VAL A 41 -17.80 -4.80 6.01
CA VAL A 41 -18.97 -4.53 6.85
C VAL A 41 -19.26 -3.04 6.76
N PRO A 42 -20.53 -2.58 6.76
CA PRO A 42 -20.82 -1.16 6.68
C PRO A 42 -19.99 -0.33 7.67
N ALA A 43 -19.23 0.63 7.14
CA ALA A 43 -18.48 1.58 7.94
C ALA A 43 -19.23 2.92 8.02
N THR A 44 -18.97 3.69 9.07
CA THR A 44 -19.62 4.98 9.31
C THR A 44 -18.61 6.02 9.70
N GLY A 45 -18.99 7.27 9.53
CA GLY A 45 -18.11 8.39 9.76
C GLY A 45 -18.81 9.72 9.77
N ARG A 46 -17.99 10.77 9.71
CA ARG A 46 -18.45 12.13 9.57
C ARG A 46 -17.58 12.90 8.59
N MET A 47 -18.14 13.94 8.01
CA MET A 47 -17.43 14.87 7.15
C MET A 47 -17.76 16.31 7.57
N ASP A 48 -16.74 17.16 7.55
CA ASP A 48 -16.92 18.60 7.60
C ASP A 48 -17.31 19.10 6.20
N ARG A 49 -18.54 19.62 6.08
CA ARG A 49 -19.11 20.04 4.79
C ARG A 49 -18.43 21.26 4.18
N LYS A 50 -17.77 22.08 4.99
CA LYS A 50 -17.08 23.29 4.53
C LYS A 50 -15.72 22.94 3.91
N THR A 51 -15.04 21.96 4.49
CA THR A 51 -13.67 21.59 4.11
C THR A 51 -13.58 20.29 3.31
N GLY A 52 -14.67 19.52 3.19
CA GLY A 52 -14.66 18.19 2.58
C GLY A 52 -13.94 17.13 3.42
N THR A 53 -13.36 17.51 4.57
CA THR A 53 -12.50 16.61 5.34
C THR A 53 -13.32 15.62 6.17
N GLY A 54 -13.00 14.34 6.01
CA GLY A 54 -13.71 13.19 6.57
C GLY A 54 -13.01 12.49 7.72
N THR A 55 -13.80 11.73 8.46
CA THR A 55 -13.35 10.73 9.43
C THR A 55 -14.19 9.48 9.23
N LEU A 56 -13.54 8.32 9.11
CA LEU A 56 -14.22 7.03 8.96
C LEU A 56 -13.77 6.07 10.07
N VAL A 57 -14.71 5.26 10.54
CA VAL A 57 -14.47 4.23 11.55
C VAL A 57 -14.75 2.86 10.92
N ILE A 58 -13.67 2.12 10.70
CA ILE A 58 -13.67 0.79 10.09
C ILE A 58 -13.55 -0.24 11.20
N ARG A 59 -14.44 -1.24 11.19
CA ARG A 59 -14.47 -2.30 12.21
C ARG A 59 -14.78 -3.63 11.58
N ARG A 60 -13.98 -4.64 11.94
CA ARG A 60 -14.19 -6.04 11.58
C ARG A 60 -14.35 -6.27 10.07
N TRP A 61 -13.62 -5.54 9.25
CA TRP A 61 -13.44 -5.94 7.85
C TRP A 61 -12.59 -7.19 7.80
N THR A 62 -12.83 -8.05 6.83
CA THR A 62 -12.09 -9.31 6.65
C THR A 62 -11.13 -9.13 5.49
N PHE A 63 -9.85 -9.32 5.77
CA PHE A 63 -8.80 -9.39 4.76
C PHE A 63 -8.36 -10.85 4.62
N ILE A 64 -8.57 -11.41 3.45
CA ILE A 64 -8.21 -12.79 3.10
C ILE A 64 -7.02 -12.70 2.14
N PRO A 65 -5.81 -13.06 2.56
CA PRO A 65 -4.64 -13.08 1.68
C PRO A 65 -4.84 -13.99 0.47
N ASN A 66 -4.04 -13.78 -0.58
CA ASN A 66 -4.04 -14.69 -1.71
C ASN A 66 -3.54 -16.09 -1.25
N PRO A 67 -4.14 -17.21 -1.70
CA PRO A 67 -3.67 -18.55 -1.34
C PRO A 67 -2.24 -18.84 -1.79
N ASP A 68 -1.73 -18.16 -2.83
CA ASP A 68 -0.36 -18.29 -3.34
C ASP A 68 0.62 -17.35 -2.62
N SER A 69 0.15 -16.55 -1.66
CA SER A 69 1.00 -15.70 -0.82
C SER A 69 2.01 -16.53 -0.04
N ASN A 70 3.22 -15.97 0.13
CA ASN A 70 4.25 -16.50 1.02
C ASN A 70 3.95 -16.22 2.52
N GLY A 71 2.83 -15.57 2.81
CA GLY A 71 2.37 -15.25 4.16
C GLY A 71 2.48 -13.77 4.45
N VAL A 72 1.58 -13.29 5.31
CA VAL A 72 1.58 -11.91 5.81
C VAL A 72 2.35 -11.85 7.12
N HIS A 73 3.28 -10.90 7.24
CA HIS A 73 4.12 -10.67 8.41
C HIS A 73 3.95 -9.24 8.93
N PRO A 74 2.82 -8.92 9.59
CA PRO A 74 2.44 -7.53 9.89
C PRO A 74 3.45 -6.76 10.73
N GLU A 75 4.21 -7.44 11.60
CA GLU A 75 5.23 -6.83 12.44
C GLU A 75 6.54 -6.52 11.72
N GLN A 76 6.75 -7.05 10.51
CA GLN A 76 7.97 -6.87 9.71
C GLN A 76 7.70 -6.10 8.42
N GLU A 77 6.44 -6.06 8.00
CA GLU A 77 6.03 -5.50 6.72
C GLU A 77 5.36 -4.12 6.89
N PRO A 78 5.52 -3.22 5.91
CA PRO A 78 4.74 -2.00 5.88
C PRO A 78 3.25 -2.33 5.70
N THR A 79 2.38 -1.54 6.34
CA THR A 79 0.93 -1.61 6.13
C THR A 79 0.42 -0.30 5.53
N LEU A 80 -0.23 -0.38 4.37
CA LEU A 80 -0.89 0.75 3.72
C LEU A 80 -2.41 0.62 3.86
N VAL A 81 -3.07 1.72 4.22
CA VAL A 81 -4.52 1.87 4.05
C VAL A 81 -4.75 3.01 3.05
N ALA A 82 -5.54 2.76 2.01
CA ALA A 82 -5.83 3.76 0.99
C ALA A 82 -7.35 3.90 0.77
N LEU A 83 -7.80 5.12 0.47
CA LEU A 83 -9.19 5.45 0.11
C LEU A 83 -9.20 6.71 -0.75
N GLY A 84 -9.72 6.61 -1.98
CA GLY A 84 -9.58 7.69 -2.96
C GLY A 84 -8.10 8.07 -3.10
N ASP A 85 -7.78 9.35 -3.25
CA ASP A 85 -6.37 9.78 -3.42
C ASP A 85 -5.54 9.71 -2.13
N ASP A 86 -6.14 9.31 -1.01
CA ASP A 86 -5.48 9.26 0.29
C ASP A 86 -4.82 7.91 0.56
N ALA A 87 -3.59 7.97 1.06
CA ALA A 87 -2.84 6.80 1.47
C ALA A 87 -2.17 7.04 2.83
N PHE A 88 -2.27 6.05 3.71
CA PHE A 88 -1.80 6.09 5.09
C PHE A 88 -0.86 4.92 5.32
N LEU A 89 0.45 5.21 5.34
CA LEU A 89 1.49 4.24 5.54
C LEU A 89 1.82 4.10 7.03
N MET A 90 1.77 2.88 7.53
CA MET A 90 2.44 2.45 8.75
C MET A 90 3.70 1.71 8.31
N ALA A 91 4.86 2.18 8.76
CA ALA A 91 6.12 1.61 8.33
C ALA A 91 6.32 0.19 8.87
N ALA A 92 7.22 -0.56 8.23
CA ALA A 92 7.68 -1.85 8.73
C ALA A 92 8.14 -1.73 10.20
N GLY A 93 7.75 -2.68 11.05
CA GLY A 93 8.07 -2.64 12.48
C GLY A 93 7.13 -1.82 13.35
N GLU A 94 6.20 -1.04 12.79
CA GLU A 94 5.30 -0.20 13.59
C GLU A 94 4.10 -0.96 14.18
N LEU A 95 3.75 -2.12 13.61
CA LEU A 95 2.69 -2.97 14.12
C LEU A 95 3.27 -3.93 15.18
N HIS A 96 2.81 -3.76 16.42
CA HIS A 96 3.32 -4.51 17.55
C HIS A 96 2.48 -5.78 17.76
N PRO A 97 3.11 -6.98 17.75
CA PRO A 97 2.40 -8.23 17.98
C PRO A 97 2.04 -8.41 19.46
N SER A 98 0.94 -9.12 19.70
CA SER A 98 0.44 -9.47 21.02
C SER A 98 -0.41 -10.75 20.91
N ARG A 99 -0.78 -11.33 22.06
CA ARG A 99 -1.58 -12.57 22.13
C ARG A 99 -0.98 -13.71 21.29
N GLY A 100 0.32 -13.95 21.46
CA GLY A 100 1.04 -14.99 20.74
C GLY A 100 1.09 -14.78 19.22
N GLY A 101 1.21 -13.53 18.76
CA GLY A 101 1.29 -13.21 17.33
C GLY A 101 -0.04 -13.26 16.58
N THR A 102 -1.17 -13.26 17.29
CA THR A 102 -2.50 -13.25 16.65
C THR A 102 -3.14 -11.87 16.58
N VAL A 103 -2.60 -10.88 17.29
CA VAL A 103 -3.09 -9.50 17.28
C VAL A 103 -1.93 -8.54 17.08
N PHE A 104 -2.02 -7.73 16.05
CA PHE A 104 -1.04 -6.71 15.69
C PHE A 104 -1.67 -5.33 15.84
N THR A 105 -1.00 -4.44 16.56
CA THR A 105 -1.55 -3.11 16.83
C THR A 105 -0.53 -2.03 16.54
N TYR A 106 -1.00 -0.97 15.88
CA TYR A 106 -0.27 0.26 15.69
C TYR A 106 -0.87 1.37 16.57
N ARG A 107 0.02 2.20 17.13
CA ARG A 107 -0.33 3.39 17.91
C ARG A 107 0.51 4.56 17.43
N GLY A 108 -0.04 5.28 16.47
CA GLY A 108 0.62 6.43 15.89
C GLY A 108 0.59 7.68 16.76
N PRO A 109 1.44 8.68 16.45
CA PRO A 109 1.36 10.00 17.04
C PRO A 109 0.01 10.66 16.72
N ARG A 110 -0.28 11.81 17.35
CA ARG A 110 -1.40 12.63 16.88
C ARG A 110 -1.02 13.18 15.49
N PRO A 111 -1.85 12.98 14.46
CA PRO A 111 -1.53 13.44 13.11
C PRO A 111 -1.46 14.97 13.07
N THR A 112 -0.38 15.49 12.51
CA THR A 112 -0.23 16.90 12.17
C THR A 112 -1.30 17.27 11.14
N GLY A 113 -2.12 18.28 11.41
CA GLY A 113 -3.25 18.63 10.55
C GLY A 113 -4.46 17.69 10.63
N GLY A 114 -4.48 16.74 11.59
CA GLY A 114 -5.61 15.84 11.80
C GLY A 114 -5.78 14.75 10.75
N ARG A 115 -4.79 14.55 9.88
CA ARG A 115 -4.79 13.56 8.80
C ARG A 115 -3.95 12.34 9.13
N GLY A 116 -4.57 11.17 9.28
CA GLY A 116 -3.85 9.94 9.56
C GLY A 116 -4.68 8.85 10.22
N ILE A 117 -4.02 7.74 10.49
CA ILE A 117 -4.52 6.68 11.35
C ILE A 117 -3.77 6.76 12.68
N ARG A 118 -4.49 6.83 13.80
CA ARG A 118 -3.86 6.84 15.14
C ARG A 118 -3.79 5.46 15.77
N ARG A 119 -4.75 4.62 15.40
CA ARG A 119 -4.91 3.27 15.92
C ARG A 119 -5.34 2.39 14.78
N PHE A 120 -4.53 1.38 14.53
CA PHE A 120 -4.85 0.30 13.61
C PHE A 120 -4.69 -1.01 14.37
N ARG A 121 -5.56 -1.95 14.06
CA ARG A 121 -5.53 -3.29 14.62
C ARG A 121 -5.81 -4.29 13.51
N LEU A 122 -4.89 -5.24 13.39
CA LEU A 122 -5.04 -6.46 12.61
C LEU A 122 -5.15 -7.63 13.59
N THR A 123 -6.07 -8.55 13.36
CA THR A 123 -6.19 -9.77 14.19
C THR A 123 -6.29 -10.98 13.28
N HIS A 124 -5.28 -11.84 13.33
CA HIS A 124 -5.21 -13.09 12.59
C HIS A 124 -6.20 -14.11 13.17
N ARG A 125 -6.88 -14.85 12.29
CA ARG A 125 -7.74 -15.99 12.57
C ARG A 125 -7.10 -17.24 11.97
N PRO A 126 -6.22 -17.93 12.70
CA PRO A 126 -5.39 -19.01 12.12
C PRO A 126 -6.20 -20.18 11.56
N ALA A 127 -7.35 -20.51 12.16
CA ALA A 127 -8.18 -21.63 11.72
C ALA A 127 -8.68 -21.47 10.27
N ASP A 128 -8.91 -20.22 9.86
CA ASP A 128 -9.50 -19.86 8.58
C ASP A 128 -8.53 -19.04 7.70
N SER A 129 -7.30 -18.82 8.18
CA SER A 129 -6.24 -18.05 7.51
C SER A 129 -6.63 -16.66 7.00
N PHE A 130 -7.48 -15.94 7.75
CA PHE A 130 -7.84 -14.55 7.43
C PHE A 130 -7.51 -13.58 8.56
N TYR A 131 -7.51 -12.30 8.24
CA TYR A 131 -7.33 -11.22 9.19
C TYR A 131 -8.59 -10.39 9.34
N THR A 132 -8.86 -9.94 10.55
CA THR A 132 -9.82 -8.86 10.78
C THR A 132 -9.09 -7.53 10.95
N VAL A 133 -9.56 -6.52 10.22
CA VAL A 133 -8.99 -5.18 10.17
C VAL A 133 -9.91 -4.20 10.90
N SER A 134 -9.35 -3.31 11.71
CA SER A 134 -10.09 -2.24 12.38
C SER A 134 -9.21 -1.02 12.58
N PHE A 135 -9.70 0.16 12.17
CA PHE A 135 -8.99 1.42 12.35
C PHE A 135 -9.96 2.60 12.32
N LYS A 136 -9.46 3.75 12.76
CA LYS A 136 -10.09 5.05 12.53
C LYS A 136 -9.12 5.86 11.69
N VAL A 137 -9.61 6.35 10.55
CA VAL A 137 -8.88 7.26 9.68
C VAL A 137 -9.51 8.65 9.81
N GLU A 138 -8.65 9.65 9.97
CA GLU A 138 -9.00 11.06 10.09
C GLU A 138 -8.35 11.82 8.92
N GLY A 139 -8.98 12.89 8.44
CA GLY A 139 -8.41 13.74 7.40
C GLY A 139 -8.52 13.19 5.98
N VAL A 140 -9.50 12.31 5.71
CA VAL A 140 -9.78 11.79 4.36
C VAL A 140 -10.42 12.89 3.51
N ASP A 141 -10.00 13.07 2.26
CA ASP A 141 -10.66 13.96 1.33
C ASP A 141 -11.96 13.32 0.82
N LEU A 142 -13.08 13.91 1.21
CA LEU A 142 -14.42 13.54 0.77
C LEU A 142 -15.14 14.75 0.14
N GLU A 143 -14.41 15.78 -0.32
CA GLU A 143 -14.99 17.02 -0.85
C GLU A 143 -15.98 16.76 -1.99
N ARG A 144 -15.69 15.78 -2.86
CA ARG A 144 -16.58 15.37 -3.95
C ARG A 144 -17.97 14.95 -3.48
N LEU A 145 -18.11 14.45 -2.24
CA LEU A 145 -19.39 14.09 -1.64
C LEU A 145 -20.31 15.31 -1.39
N ASN A 146 -19.83 16.54 -1.59
CA ASN A 146 -20.66 17.75 -1.58
C ASN A 146 -21.44 17.97 -2.87
N ILE A 147 -21.01 17.36 -3.98
CA ILE A 147 -21.62 17.54 -5.30
C ILE A 147 -22.05 16.22 -5.95
N GLU A 148 -21.61 15.08 -5.41
CA GLU A 148 -21.88 13.73 -5.92
C GLU A 148 -22.25 12.81 -4.75
N ASP A 149 -23.39 12.11 -4.82
CA ASP A 149 -23.79 11.11 -3.82
C ASP A 149 -24.64 10.02 -4.49
N PRO A 150 -24.24 8.73 -4.45
CA PRO A 150 -23.02 8.20 -3.81
C PRO A 150 -21.75 8.49 -4.61
N LEU A 151 -20.64 8.72 -3.90
CA LEU A 151 -19.30 8.79 -4.46
C LEU A 151 -18.69 7.38 -4.49
N CYS A 152 -18.33 6.86 -5.67
CA CYS A 152 -17.60 5.60 -5.76
C CYS A 152 -16.10 5.88 -5.60
N SER A 153 -15.45 5.25 -4.61
CA SER A 153 -14.04 5.49 -4.33
C SER A 153 -13.26 4.18 -4.23
N PRO A 154 -12.08 4.07 -4.86
CA PRO A 154 -11.22 2.92 -4.66
C PRO A 154 -10.72 2.89 -3.22
N LEU A 155 -10.57 1.70 -2.65
CA LEU A 155 -10.11 1.48 -1.28
C LEU A 155 -9.23 0.24 -1.20
N ALA A 156 -8.17 0.28 -0.40
CA ALA A 156 -7.28 -0.86 -0.17
C ALA A 156 -6.81 -0.97 1.28
N VAL A 157 -6.53 -2.21 1.68
CA VAL A 157 -5.65 -2.56 2.80
C VAL A 157 -4.54 -3.42 2.23
N ILE A 158 -3.29 -3.02 2.44
CA ILE A 158 -2.10 -3.70 1.92
C ILE A 158 -1.17 -3.96 3.08
N VAL A 159 -0.64 -5.17 3.19
CA VAL A 159 0.38 -5.54 4.18
C VAL A 159 1.49 -6.26 3.44
N GLY A 160 2.68 -5.64 3.41
CA GLY A 160 3.81 -6.17 2.63
C GLY A 160 3.45 -6.26 1.15
N ASP A 161 3.42 -7.48 0.65
CA ASP A 161 3.16 -7.81 -0.75
C ASP A 161 1.70 -8.26 -0.98
N ASP A 162 0.92 -8.44 0.09
CA ASP A 162 -0.47 -8.85 0.01
C ASP A 162 -1.40 -7.63 0.06
N ASP A 163 -2.29 -7.56 -0.93
CA ASP A 163 -3.32 -6.52 -0.98
C ASP A 163 -4.75 -7.10 -0.96
N GLY A 164 -5.66 -6.29 -0.45
CA GLY A 164 -7.09 -6.49 -0.61
C GLY A 164 -7.71 -5.15 -0.92
N PHE A 165 -8.26 -5.01 -2.13
CA PHE A 165 -8.84 -3.75 -2.59
C PHE A 165 -10.21 -3.94 -3.24
N VAL A 166 -11.04 -2.92 -3.10
CA VAL A 166 -12.41 -2.85 -3.62
C VAL A 166 -12.80 -1.40 -3.86
N SER A 167 -13.76 -1.15 -4.74
CA SER A 167 -14.38 0.16 -4.85
C SER A 167 -15.58 0.22 -3.90
N VAL A 168 -15.66 1.28 -3.11
CA VAL A 168 -16.67 1.47 -2.06
C VAL A 168 -17.56 2.67 -2.39
N ALA A 169 -18.87 2.50 -2.19
CA ALA A 169 -19.78 3.63 -2.25
C ALA A 169 -19.67 4.41 -0.94
N VAL A 170 -19.23 5.66 -0.98
CA VAL A 170 -19.32 6.62 0.11
C VAL A 170 -20.60 7.43 -0.09
N THR A 171 -21.45 7.51 0.93
CA THR A 171 -22.75 8.20 0.83
C THR A 171 -23.05 9.03 2.08
N SER A 172 -23.95 9.99 1.95
CA SER A 172 -24.53 10.76 3.04
C SER A 172 -26.06 10.71 2.99
N PRO A 173 -26.76 10.81 4.15
CA PRO A 173 -28.21 10.96 4.14
C PRO A 173 -28.73 12.20 3.38
N SER A 174 -27.91 13.25 3.27
CA SER A 174 -28.19 14.47 2.51
C SER A 174 -26.93 15.32 2.33
N PHE A 175 -26.94 16.27 1.39
CA PHE A 175 -25.82 17.21 1.18
C PHE A 175 -25.54 18.16 2.35
N VAL A 176 -26.47 18.29 3.30
CA VAL A 176 -26.28 19.08 4.54
C VAL A 176 -25.87 18.22 5.73
N SER A 177 -26.10 16.91 5.66
CA SER A 177 -25.75 15.98 6.74
C SER A 177 -24.23 15.84 6.84
N ARG A 178 -23.72 15.92 8.07
CA ARG A 178 -22.31 15.63 8.37
C ARG A 178 -22.01 14.14 8.52
N ARG A 179 -23.01 13.26 8.46
CA ARG A 179 -22.83 11.81 8.59
C ARG A 179 -22.47 11.23 7.23
N VAL A 180 -21.52 10.32 7.21
CA VAL A 180 -21.16 9.55 6.01
C VAL A 180 -21.14 8.06 6.33
N SER A 181 -21.36 7.23 5.31
CA SER A 181 -21.28 5.77 5.43
C SER A 181 -20.67 5.14 4.19
N LEU A 182 -20.08 3.96 4.38
CA LEU A 182 -19.61 3.06 3.33
C LEU A 182 -20.46 1.78 3.41
N PRO A 183 -21.70 1.78 2.89
CA PRO A 183 -22.63 0.68 3.11
C PRO A 183 -22.36 -0.54 2.25
N ARG A 184 -21.71 -0.37 1.09
CA ARG A 184 -21.52 -1.43 0.10
C ARG A 184 -20.37 -1.11 -0.86
N ILE A 185 -19.99 -2.12 -1.64
CA ILE A 185 -19.13 -1.95 -2.81
C ILE A 185 -19.88 -1.24 -3.95
N CYS A 186 -19.14 -0.60 -4.84
CA CYS A 186 -19.62 -0.06 -6.11
C CYS A 186 -18.72 -0.57 -7.25
N ILE A 187 -19.21 -0.48 -8.48
CA ILE A 187 -18.43 -0.81 -9.68
C ILE A 187 -18.19 0.51 -10.39
N ASP A 188 -16.93 0.90 -10.52
CA ASP A 188 -16.49 2.01 -11.35
C ASP A 188 -15.42 1.50 -12.32
N PRO A 189 -15.75 1.33 -13.61
CA PRO A 189 -14.81 0.82 -14.61
C PRO A 189 -13.70 1.82 -14.94
N SER A 190 -13.85 3.09 -14.54
CA SER A 190 -12.85 4.14 -14.70
C SER A 190 -11.94 4.30 -13.48
N ALA A 191 -12.19 3.52 -12.40
CA ALA A 191 -11.41 3.61 -11.18
C ALA A 191 -9.95 3.29 -11.45
N SER A 192 -9.11 4.30 -11.26
CA SER A 192 -7.67 4.10 -11.11
C SER A 192 -7.34 3.83 -9.65
N TRP A 193 -6.27 3.08 -9.40
CA TRP A 193 -5.78 2.77 -8.06
C TRP A 193 -4.45 3.51 -7.84
N PRO A 194 -4.47 4.82 -7.53
CA PRO A 194 -3.28 5.69 -7.60
C PRO A 194 -2.12 5.31 -6.67
N TRP A 195 -2.31 4.36 -5.77
CA TRP A 195 -1.31 3.80 -4.88
C TRP A 195 -0.70 2.48 -5.35
N LEU A 196 -1.25 1.84 -6.39
CA LEU A 196 -0.60 0.67 -6.99
C LEU A 196 0.64 1.15 -7.78
N GLY A 197 1.81 0.59 -7.47
CA GLY A 197 3.08 0.92 -8.12
C GLY A 197 3.90 2.05 -7.47
N ARG A 198 3.58 2.44 -6.24
CA ARG A 198 4.38 3.37 -5.43
C ARG A 198 5.32 2.66 -4.45
#